data_AF-A0AA36EPC0-F1
#
_entry.id   AF-A0AA36EPC0-F1
#
_cell.length_a   1.000
_cell.length_b   1.000
_cell.length_c   1.000
_cell.angle_alpha   90.00
_cell.angle_beta   90.00
_cell.angle_gamma   90.00
#
_symmetry.space_group_name_H-M   'P 1'
#
loop_
_entity.id
_entity.type
_entity.pdbx_description
1 polymer ?
#
loop_
_entity_poly.entity_id
_entity_poly.type
_entity_poly.pdbx_seq_one_letter_code
_entity_poly.pdbx_strand_id
1 'polypeptide(L)'
;MITVKKHLFEKLRPVFVMLHKLEGVLESSSILKQEGEGVKQSKKENSKPSVKPTVRPKSKNEPKGKENLINKEPIIDNSEDEEPDEHEMKRRKDREAQMDEHQRIVREAEEKEKSKREAQVTLESQKLLFPICSLKRILSEVVDMPILYWLEPVASFDLQNT
;
A
#
# COMPACT_ATOMS: atom_id res chain seq x y z
N MET A 1 -26.87 -37.32 32.13
CA MET A 1 -27.44 -35.97 32.21
C MET A 1 -26.48 -35.02 31.50
N ILE A 2 -26.84 -34.53 30.31
CA ILE A 2 -25.98 -33.59 29.55
C ILE A 2 -26.35 -32.19 30.01
N THR A 3 -25.40 -31.45 30.59
CA THR A 3 -25.63 -30.06 30.98
C THR A 3 -25.73 -29.20 29.73
N VAL A 4 -26.57 -28.16 29.77
CA VAL A 4 -26.76 -27.20 28.66
C VAL A 4 -25.42 -26.68 28.15
N LYS A 5 -24.45 -26.45 29.05
CA LYS A 5 -23.07 -26.07 28.70
C LYS A 5 -22.36 -27.10 27.80
N LYS A 6 -22.46 -28.40 28.11
CA LYS A 6 -21.83 -29.45 27.30
C LYS A 6 -22.45 -29.53 25.91
N HIS A 7 -23.79 -29.41 25.82
CA HIS A 7 -24.49 -29.41 24.54
C HIS A 7 -24.12 -28.20 23.66
N LEU A 8 -24.04 -27.01 24.26
CA LEU A 8 -23.64 -25.79 23.55
C LEU A 8 -22.18 -25.88 23.06
N PHE A 9 -21.28 -26.40 23.89
CA PHE A 9 -19.88 -26.57 23.53
C PHE A 9 -19.70 -27.55 22.35
N GLU A 10 -20.43 -28.67 22.34
CA GLU A 10 -20.37 -29.62 21.22
C GLU A 10 -20.90 -29.01 19.92
N LYS A 11 -21.95 -28.19 19.97
CA LYS A 11 -22.48 -27.48 18.79
C LYS A 11 -21.54 -26.41 18.25
N LEU A 12 -20.78 -25.73 19.10
CA LEU A 12 -19.84 -24.68 18.68
C LEU A 12 -18.48 -25.25 18.22
N ARG A 13 -18.17 -26.51 18.55
CA ARG A 13 -16.89 -27.14 18.21
C ARG A 13 -16.51 -27.06 16.72
N PRO A 14 -17.40 -27.31 15.75
CA PRO A 14 -17.06 -27.20 14.33
C PRO A 14 -16.70 -25.77 13.91
N VAL A 15 -17.36 -24.77 14.51
CA VAL A 15 -17.11 -23.35 14.23
C VAL A 15 -15.71 -22.95 14.69
N PHE A 16 -15.29 -23.39 15.89
CA PHE A 16 -13.93 -23.15 16.37
C PHE A 16 -12.86 -23.82 15.49
N VAL A 17 -13.14 -25.02 14.97
CA VAL A 17 -12.23 -25.70 14.03
C VAL A 17 -12.08 -24.91 12.72
N MET A 18 -13.16 -24.32 12.21
CA MET A 18 -13.10 -23.47 11.01
C MET A 18 -12.35 -22.16 11.28
N LEU A 19 -12.60 -21.50 12.41
CA LEU A 19 -11.91 -20.27 12.79
C LEU A 19 -10.40 -20.49 12.95
N HIS A 20 -9.99 -21.56 13.61
CA HIS A 20 -8.57 -21.91 13.76
C HIS A 20 -7.89 -22.20 12.41
N LYS A 21 -8.62 -22.77 11.43
CA LYS A 21 -8.11 -22.96 10.07
C LYS A 21 -7.94 -21.63 9.33
N LEU A 22 -8.80 -20.65 9.57
CA LEU A 22 -8.68 -19.30 8.98
C LEU A 22 -7.58 -18.46 9.63
N GLU A 23 -7.38 -18.61 10.94
CA GLU A 23 -6.32 -17.91 11.69
C GLU A 23 -4.93 -18.35 11.21
N GLY A 24 -4.74 -19.65 10.92
CA GLY A 24 -3.52 -20.16 10.29
C GLY A 24 -3.34 -19.76 8.81
N VAL A 25 -4.40 -19.31 8.11
CA VAL A 25 -4.32 -18.82 6.71
C VAL A 25 -3.90 -17.35 6.67
N LEU A 26 -4.24 -16.56 7.71
CA LEU A 26 -3.87 -15.14 7.81
C LEU A 26 -2.41 -14.92 8.25
N GLU A 27 -1.80 -15.83 9.02
CA GLU A 27 -0.39 -15.71 9.42
C GLU A 27 0.61 -16.19 8.36
N SER A 28 0.17 -16.97 7.37
CA SER A 28 0.95 -17.25 6.16
C SER A 28 0.94 -16.08 5.17
N SER A 29 1.23 -14.88 5.67
CA SER A 29 1.83 -13.84 4.83
C SER A 29 3.19 -14.40 4.37
N SER A 30 3.20 -14.84 3.13
CA SER A 30 4.34 -15.39 2.41
C SER A 30 5.55 -14.48 2.54
N ILE A 31 6.42 -14.77 3.51
CA ILE A 31 7.83 -14.42 3.45
C ILE A 31 8.41 -15.34 2.38
N LEU A 32 8.28 -14.91 1.12
CA LEU A 32 9.07 -15.45 0.03
C LEU A 32 10.51 -14.98 0.31
N LYS A 33 11.25 -15.80 1.05
CA LYS A 33 12.70 -15.62 1.23
C LYS A 33 13.33 -15.76 -0.15
N GLN A 34 13.53 -14.63 -0.82
CA GLN A 34 14.48 -14.55 -1.91
C GLN A 34 15.87 -14.54 -1.26
N GLU A 35 16.47 -15.73 -1.21
CA GLU A 35 17.84 -15.96 -0.82
C GLU A 35 18.75 -15.34 -1.89
N GLY A 36 19.15 -14.09 -1.64
CA GLY A 36 20.14 -13.36 -2.41
C GLY A 36 21.30 -12.98 -1.49
N GLU A 37 22.31 -13.83 -1.50
CA GLU A 37 23.60 -13.66 -0.84
C GLU A 37 24.32 -12.41 -1.38
N GLY A 38 24.69 -11.44 -0.54
CA GLY A 38 25.37 -10.24 -1.06
C GLY A 38 25.58 -9.03 -0.14
N VAL A 39 26.43 -9.16 0.88
CA VAL A 39 27.49 -8.19 1.25
C VAL A 39 27.12 -6.75 1.74
N LYS A 40 27.30 -6.59 3.07
CA LYS A 40 27.98 -5.51 3.86
C LYS A 40 27.45 -4.05 3.92
N GLN A 41 27.21 -3.65 5.20
CA GLN A 41 27.63 -2.42 5.91
C GLN A 41 27.27 -1.05 5.28
N SER A 42 26.58 -0.11 5.94
CA SER A 42 27.00 0.53 7.21
C SER A 42 26.01 1.62 7.67
N LYS A 43 25.96 1.82 9.00
CA LYS A 43 25.77 3.05 9.82
C LYS A 43 24.72 4.12 9.42
N LYS A 44 23.73 4.42 10.28
CA LYS A 44 23.69 5.54 11.29
C LYS A 44 23.61 6.92 10.58
N GLU A 45 22.71 7.87 10.82
CA GLU A 45 22.11 8.37 12.05
C GLU A 45 21.05 9.46 11.71
N ASN A 46 20.19 9.75 12.68
CA ASN A 46 19.12 10.76 12.74
C ASN A 46 19.37 12.15 12.10
N SER A 47 18.31 12.80 11.61
CA SER A 47 17.61 13.89 12.35
C SER A 47 16.54 14.64 11.52
N LYS A 48 15.45 14.97 12.21
CA LYS A 48 14.32 15.84 11.84
C LYS A 48 14.68 17.30 12.19
N PRO A 49 14.17 18.33 11.49
CA PRO A 49 13.00 19.08 12.02
C PRO A 49 12.08 19.63 10.90
N SER A 50 10.75 19.56 10.95
CA SER A 50 9.78 20.38 11.70
C SER A 50 9.96 21.90 11.62
N VAL A 51 9.38 22.57 10.59
CA VAL A 51 8.85 23.95 10.69
C VAL A 51 7.67 24.16 9.71
N LYS A 52 6.55 24.65 10.22
CA LYS A 52 5.47 25.43 9.55
C LYS A 52 5.29 26.71 10.41
N PRO A 53 4.54 27.76 10.01
CA PRO A 53 4.12 28.27 8.69
C PRO A 53 4.39 29.81 8.58
N THR A 54 3.85 30.51 7.55
CA THR A 54 3.18 31.85 7.64
C THR A 54 3.41 32.80 6.45
N VAL A 55 2.31 33.05 5.71
CA VAL A 55 1.75 34.31 5.14
C VAL A 55 2.66 35.31 4.38
N ARG A 56 2.22 35.63 3.14
CA ARG A 56 2.67 36.73 2.25
C ARG A 56 2.48 38.12 2.89
N PRO A 57 3.22 39.18 2.48
CA PRO A 57 2.65 40.07 1.45
C PRO A 57 3.68 40.71 0.47
N LYS A 58 3.08 41.29 -0.58
CA LYS A 58 3.62 42.03 -1.74
C LYS A 58 4.82 42.97 -1.48
N SER A 59 5.70 43.10 -2.46
CA SER A 59 6.20 44.41 -2.90
C SER A 59 6.46 44.44 -4.41
N LYS A 60 5.99 45.54 -5.02
CA LYS A 60 6.26 45.98 -6.39
C LYS A 60 7.77 46.13 -6.59
N ASN A 61 8.28 45.73 -7.75
CA ASN A 61 9.43 46.39 -8.38
C ASN A 61 9.29 46.26 -9.90
N GLU A 62 9.22 47.42 -10.57
CA GLU A 62 9.42 47.59 -12.01
C GLU A 62 10.74 46.95 -12.46
N PRO A 63 10.77 46.27 -13.62
CA PRO A 63 12.01 46.04 -14.33
C PRO A 63 12.21 47.16 -15.37
N LYS A 64 12.97 48.20 -15.02
CA LYS A 64 13.73 48.98 -16.01
C LYS A 64 14.99 48.18 -16.34
N GLY A 65 14.94 47.40 -17.41
CA GLY A 65 16.04 46.55 -17.85
C GLY A 65 16.16 46.54 -19.36
N LYS A 66 16.91 47.53 -19.86
CA LYS A 66 17.56 47.69 -21.16
C LYS A 66 17.34 46.55 -22.18
N GLU A 67 16.72 46.92 -23.30
CA GLU A 67 16.78 46.20 -24.57
C GLU A 67 18.25 46.00 -24.97
N ASN A 68 18.78 44.80 -24.75
CA ASN A 68 19.93 44.34 -25.51
C ASN A 68 19.39 43.75 -26.80
N LEU A 69 19.61 44.47 -27.89
CA LEU A 69 19.47 44.00 -29.26
C LEU A 69 20.24 42.69 -29.41
N ILE A 70 19.53 41.57 -29.31
CA ILE A 70 20.05 40.27 -29.73
C ILE A 70 20.11 40.35 -31.25
N ASN A 71 21.30 40.61 -31.78
CA ASN A 71 21.64 40.37 -33.18
C ASN A 71 21.27 38.92 -33.49
N LYS A 72 20.11 38.72 -34.12
CA LYS A 72 19.77 37.48 -34.82
C LYS A 72 20.58 37.46 -36.10
N GLU A 73 21.86 37.14 -36.00
CA GLU A 73 22.50 36.45 -37.12
C GLU A 73 21.87 35.05 -37.16
N PRO A 74 21.21 34.65 -38.26
CA PRO A 74 20.88 33.25 -38.45
C PRO A 74 22.22 32.52 -38.56
N ILE A 75 22.60 31.81 -37.50
CA ILE A 75 23.64 30.78 -37.60
C ILE A 75 23.04 29.74 -38.55
N ILE A 76 23.33 29.90 -39.83
CA ILE A 76 23.09 28.89 -40.85
C ILE A 76 24.08 27.79 -40.48
N ASP A 77 23.60 26.85 -39.69
CA ASP A 77 24.24 25.57 -39.43
C ASP A 77 24.20 24.80 -40.75
N ASN A 78 25.12 25.15 -41.66
CA ASN A 78 25.50 24.29 -42.77
C ASN A 78 26.30 23.13 -42.18
N SER A 79 25.67 22.32 -41.32
CA SER A 79 26.16 20.98 -41.03
C SER A 79 25.83 20.17 -42.27
N GLU A 80 26.79 20.14 -43.17
CA GLU A 80 26.93 19.14 -44.21
C GLU A 80 26.50 17.77 -43.65
N ASP A 81 25.77 17.02 -44.46
CA ASP A 81 25.21 15.68 -44.19
C ASP A 81 26.34 14.67 -43.96
N GLU A 82 27.13 14.89 -42.91
CA GLU A 82 28.23 14.05 -42.49
C GLU A 82 27.60 12.93 -41.67
N GLU A 83 27.55 11.74 -42.28
CA GLU A 83 27.07 10.54 -41.61
C GLU A 83 27.73 10.43 -40.24
N PRO A 84 26.95 10.36 -39.15
CA PRO A 84 27.50 10.34 -37.82
C PRO A 84 28.40 9.11 -37.68
N ASP A 85 29.66 9.36 -37.32
CA ASP A 85 30.67 8.34 -37.02
C ASP A 85 30.06 7.18 -36.21
N GLU A 86 30.39 5.94 -36.56
CA GLU A 86 29.85 4.75 -35.91
C GLU A 86 30.01 4.80 -34.38
N HIS A 87 31.09 5.42 -33.91
CA HIS A 87 31.34 5.63 -32.49
C HIS A 87 30.40 6.69 -31.87
N GLU A 88 30.06 7.76 -32.58
CA GLU A 88 29.04 8.75 -32.17
C GLU A 88 27.67 8.09 -32.02
N MET A 89 27.25 7.33 -33.03
CA MET A 89 25.99 6.58 -33.05
C MET A 89 25.89 5.62 -31.86
N LYS A 90 26.99 4.91 -31.54
CA LYS A 90 27.04 4.01 -30.38
C LYS A 90 26.88 4.77 -29.06
N ARG A 91 27.59 5.89 -28.86
CA ARG A 91 27.45 6.72 -27.63
C ARG A 91 26.04 7.25 -27.43
N ARG A 92 25.35 7.63 -28.50
CA ARG A 92 23.96 8.11 -28.43
C ARG A 92 23.01 6.99 -28.01
N LYS A 93 23.13 5.80 -28.63
CA LYS A 93 22.35 4.61 -28.25
C LYS A 93 22.58 4.19 -26.80
N ASP A 94 23.82 4.20 -26.33
CA ASP A 94 24.14 3.86 -24.94
C ASP A 94 23.49 4.84 -23.95
N ARG A 95 23.47 6.14 -24.29
CA ARG A 95 22.83 7.18 -23.45
C ARG A 95 21.32 7.03 -23.43
N GLU A 96 20.71 6.74 -24.57
CA GLU A 96 19.27 6.51 -24.68
C GLU A 96 18.84 5.28 -23.87
N ALA A 97 19.56 4.16 -24.01
CA ALA A 97 19.32 2.95 -23.23
C ALA A 97 19.43 3.18 -21.71
N GLN A 98 20.37 4.02 -21.26
CA GLN A 98 20.47 4.40 -19.85
C GLN A 98 19.27 5.21 -19.36
N MET A 99 18.75 6.14 -20.17
CA MET A 99 17.57 6.92 -19.79
C MET A 99 16.33 6.03 -19.70
N ASP A 100 16.18 5.09 -20.62
CA ASP A 100 15.07 4.12 -20.62
C ASP A 100 15.11 3.21 -19.39
N GLU A 101 16.30 2.71 -19.03
CA GLU A 101 16.51 1.91 -17.83
C GLU A 101 16.11 2.69 -16.56
N HIS A 102 16.56 3.94 -16.44
CA HIS A 102 16.21 4.79 -15.30
C HIS A 102 14.70 5.03 -15.22
N GLN A 103 14.05 5.33 -16.35
CA GLN A 103 12.60 5.49 -16.38
C GLN A 103 11.86 4.21 -15.98
N ARG A 104 12.36 3.04 -16.39
CA ARG A 104 11.79 1.75 -16.00
C ARG A 104 11.87 1.55 -14.49
N ILE A 105 13.03 1.80 -13.90
CA ILE A 105 13.26 1.68 -12.45
C ILE A 105 12.34 2.63 -11.66
N VAL A 106 12.20 3.88 -12.12
CA VAL A 106 11.29 4.85 -11.48
C VAL A 106 9.85 4.37 -11.50
N ARG A 107 9.38 3.86 -12.65
CA ARG A 107 8.01 3.37 -12.81
C ARG A 107 7.73 2.16 -11.93
N GLU A 108 8.66 1.22 -11.88
CA GLU A 108 8.56 0.02 -11.04
C GLU A 108 8.53 0.38 -9.54
N ALA A 109 9.38 1.32 -9.10
CA ALA A 109 9.40 1.79 -7.72
C ALA A 109 8.09 2.47 -7.33
N GLU A 110 7.51 3.29 -8.22
CA GLU A 110 6.22 3.95 -8.01
C GLU A 110 5.08 2.95 -7.91
N GLU A 111 5.02 1.95 -8.80
CA GLU A 111 4.00 0.88 -8.75
C GLU A 111 4.10 0.05 -7.47
N LYS A 112 5.32 -0.26 -7.03
CA LYS A 112 5.56 -0.98 -5.78
C LYS A 112 5.17 -0.16 -4.55
N GLU A 113 5.42 1.15 -4.56
CA GLU A 113 4.99 2.03 -3.49
C GLU A 113 3.47 2.17 -3.46
N LYS A 114 2.85 2.35 -4.63
CA LYS A 114 1.40 2.47 -4.78
C LYS A 114 0.68 1.22 -4.27
N SER A 115 1.10 0.03 -4.71
CA SER A 115 0.51 -1.23 -4.25
C SER A 115 0.66 -1.43 -2.74
N LYS A 116 1.79 -1.04 -2.15
CA LYS A 116 1.98 -1.05 -0.68
C LYS A 116 1.01 -0.11 0.04
N ARG A 117 0.84 1.12 -0.46
CA ARG A 117 -0.11 2.09 0.12
C ARG A 117 -1.55 1.60 0.02
N GLU A 118 -1.95 1.06 -1.12
CA GLU A 118 -3.29 0.50 -1.33
C GLU A 118 -3.57 -0.69 -0.40
N ALA A 119 -2.61 -1.60 -0.23
CA ALA A 119 -2.72 -2.69 0.74
C ALA A 119 -2.87 -2.17 2.17
N GLN A 120 -2.12 -1.14 2.55
CA GLN A 120 -2.22 -0.52 3.88
C GLN A 120 -3.58 0.15 4.09
N VAL A 121 -4.07 0.92 3.11
CA VAL A 121 -5.40 1.55 3.18
C VAL A 121 -6.50 0.49 3.31
N THR A 122 -6.39 -0.61 2.58
CA THR A 122 -7.34 -1.73 2.67
C THR A 122 -7.34 -2.38 4.05
N LEU A 123 -6.15 -2.56 4.64
CA LEU A 123 -6.03 -3.12 5.98
C LEU A 123 -6.62 -2.18 7.05
N GLU A 124 -6.35 -0.88 6.94
CA GLU A 124 -6.91 0.11 7.87
C GLU A 124 -8.44 0.27 7.70
N SER A 125 -8.97 0.20 6.47
CA SER A 125 -10.42 0.26 6.25
C SER A 125 -11.13 -0.98 6.79
N GLN A 126 -10.52 -2.16 6.68
CA GLN A 126 -11.05 -3.39 7.31
C GLN A 126 -11.09 -3.29 8.84
N LYS A 127 -10.09 -2.66 9.47
CA LYS A 127 -10.11 -2.39 10.92
C LYS A 127 -11.24 -1.45 11.35
N LEU A 128 -11.72 -0.58 10.46
CA LEU A 128 -12.86 0.30 10.74
C LEU A 128 -14.20 -0.41 10.56
N LEU A 129 -14.29 -1.35 9.62
CA LEU A 129 -15.50 -2.14 9.35
C LEU A 129 -15.80 -3.15 10.46
N PHE A 130 -14.76 -3.74 11.03
CA PHE A 130 -14.88 -4.67 12.15
C PHE A 130 -14.38 -3.95 13.40
N PRO A 131 -15.27 -3.50 14.30
CA PRO A 131 -14.83 -3.06 15.62
C PRO A 131 -13.91 -4.13 16.19
N ILE A 132 -12.91 -3.72 16.99
CA ILE A 132 -12.08 -4.66 17.74
C ILE A 132 -12.99 -5.39 18.74
N CYS A 133 -13.66 -6.42 18.25
CA CYS A 133 -14.52 -7.30 19.00
C CYS A 133 -13.59 -8.34 19.60
N SER A 134 -13.01 -8.01 20.75
CA SER A 134 -12.31 -9.04 21.53
C SER A 134 -13.28 -10.18 21.82
N LEU A 135 -12.81 -11.42 21.77
CA LEU A 135 -13.61 -12.60 22.13
C LEU A 135 -14.31 -12.40 23.49
N LYS A 136 -13.62 -11.75 24.43
CA LYS A 136 -14.17 -11.38 25.75
C LYS A 136 -15.40 -10.47 25.64
N ARG A 137 -15.36 -9.45 24.77
CA ARG A 137 -16.48 -8.53 24.55
C ARG A 137 -17.66 -9.23 23.85
N ILE A 138 -17.39 -10.08 22.87
CA ILE A 138 -18.44 -10.89 22.22
C ILE A 138 -19.10 -11.80 23.25
N LEU A 139 -18.30 -12.50 24.07
CA LEU A 139 -18.82 -13.38 25.11
C LEU A 139 -19.61 -12.62 26.17
N SER A 140 -19.17 -11.43 26.60
CA SER A 140 -19.94 -10.61 27.54
C SER A 140 -21.24 -10.10 26.91
N GLU A 141 -21.23 -9.59 25.67
CA GLU A 141 -22.45 -9.14 24.99
C GLU A 141 -23.46 -10.27 24.77
N VAL A 142 -23.01 -11.49 24.45
CA VAL A 142 -23.89 -12.67 24.31
C VAL A 142 -24.48 -13.12 25.64
N VAL A 143 -23.73 -12.97 26.74
CA VAL A 143 -24.21 -13.32 28.09
C VAL A 143 -25.15 -12.24 28.64
N ASP A 144 -24.84 -10.96 28.42
CA ASP A 144 -25.56 -9.82 28.97
C ASP A 144 -26.77 -9.43 28.12
N MET A 145 -26.72 -9.62 26.81
CA MET A 145 -27.81 -9.33 25.86
C MET A 145 -28.11 -10.52 24.92
N PRO A 146 -28.53 -11.68 25.48
CA PRO A 146 -28.84 -12.86 24.68
C PRO A 146 -29.97 -12.60 23.67
N ILE A 147 -30.91 -11.71 23.99
CA ILE A 147 -32.11 -11.41 23.19
C ILE A 147 -31.77 -10.70 21.87
N LEU A 148 -30.67 -9.93 21.80
CA LEU A 148 -30.30 -9.17 20.60
C LEU A 148 -29.59 -10.01 19.53
N TYR A 149 -28.90 -11.07 19.96
CA TYR A 149 -28.11 -11.93 19.07
C TYR A 149 -28.64 -13.36 18.97
N TRP A 150 -29.63 -13.73 19.78
CA TRP A 150 -30.44 -14.89 19.49
C TRP A 150 -31.29 -14.53 18.29
N LEU A 151 -30.84 -15.01 17.11
CA LEU A 151 -31.69 -15.31 15.97
C LEU A 151 -33.07 -15.65 16.52
N GLU A 152 -34.10 -14.89 16.12
CA GLU A 152 -35.49 -15.23 16.44
C GLU A 152 -35.63 -16.74 16.33
N PRO A 153 -36.21 -17.41 17.34
CA PRO A 153 -36.37 -18.86 17.29
C PRO A 153 -37.01 -19.19 15.95
N VAL A 154 -36.20 -19.76 15.04
CA VAL A 154 -36.67 -20.26 13.75
C VAL A 154 -37.82 -21.16 14.12
N ALA A 155 -39.03 -20.76 13.72
CA ALA A 155 -40.27 -21.37 14.12
C ALA A 155 -40.07 -22.89 14.21
N SER A 156 -40.29 -23.44 15.40
CA SER A 156 -40.23 -24.88 15.62
C SER A 156 -41.17 -25.52 14.61
N PHE A 157 -40.61 -26.20 13.60
CA PHE A 157 -41.39 -27.04 12.72
C PHE A 157 -41.92 -28.19 13.56
N ASP A 158 -43.22 -28.14 13.86
CA ASP A 158 -43.96 -29.30 14.36
C ASP A 158 -43.94 -30.36 13.25
N LEU A 159 -42.95 -31.25 13.32
CA LEU A 159 -42.93 -32.49 12.55
C LEU A 159 -44.03 -33.40 13.12
N GLN A 160 -45.27 -33.18 12.68
CA GLN A 160 -46.32 -34.19 12.74
C GLN A 160 -45.92 -35.34 11.79
N ASN A 161 -45.15 -36.29 12.31
CA ASN A 161 -45.04 -37.61 11.70
C ASN A 161 -46.39 -38.30 11.85
N THR A 162 -47.12 -38.39 10.74
CA THR A 162 -48.32 -39.21 10.59
C THR A 162 -47.93 -40.60 10.12
#